data_AF-A0A4Y9NH28-F1
#
_entry.id   AF-A0A4Y9NH28-F1
#
_cell.length_a   1.000
_cell.length_b   1.000
_cell.length_c   1.000
_cell.angle_alpha   90.00
_cell.angle_beta   90.00
_cell.angle_gamma   90.00
#
_symmetry.space_group_name_H-M   'P 1'
#
loop_
_entity.id
_entity.type
_entity.pdbx_description
1 polymer ?
#
loop_
_entity_poly.entity_id
_entity_poly.type
_entity_poly.pdbx_seq_one_letter_code
_entity_poly.pdbx_strand_id
1 'polypeptide(L)'
;MDTLLRSRGPIVVAVLGAVAHLVVGWFYLAGGLVIPGYVLIPLWVVWLVLAAVLVRLAIARSWWTAAVPLAAAILFVVVLVVGEQVLGWQA
;
A
#
# COMPACT_ATOMS: atom_id res chain seq x y z
N MET A 1 -13.56 -12.15 30.20
CA MET A 1 -12.29 -11.53 29.76
C MET A 1 -12.29 -11.31 28.24
N ASP A 2 -13.46 -11.23 27.61
CA ASP A 2 -13.60 -11.27 26.14
C ASP A 2 -13.86 -9.88 25.52
N THR A 3 -14.25 -8.91 26.34
CA THR A 3 -14.50 -7.52 25.93
C THR A 3 -13.22 -6.75 25.60
N LEU A 4 -12.08 -7.06 26.24
CA LEU A 4 -10.80 -6.38 26.00
C LEU A 4 -10.11 -6.81 24.69
N LEU A 5 -10.32 -8.06 24.24
CA LEU A 5 -9.79 -8.53 22.96
C LEU A 5 -10.55 -7.91 21.78
N ARG A 6 -11.87 -7.72 21.92
CA ARG A 6 -12.71 -7.07 20.90
C ARG A 6 -12.33 -5.60 20.65
N SER A 7 -11.73 -4.90 21.63
CA SER A 7 -11.30 -3.50 21.47
C SER A 7 -9.89 -3.31 20.90
N ARG A 8 -9.05 -4.37 20.86
CA ARG A 8 -7.65 -4.29 20.40
C ARG A 8 -7.44 -4.79 18.97
N GLY A 9 -8.36 -5.61 18.46
CA GLY A 9 -8.29 -6.18 17.10
C GLY A 9 -7.96 -5.16 16.00
N PRO A 10 -8.70 -4.03 15.88
CA PRO A 10 -8.42 -3.04 14.84
C PRO A 10 -7.03 -2.39 14.95
N ILE A 11 -6.49 -2.27 16.16
CA ILE A 11 -5.14 -1.70 16.37
C ILE A 11 -4.09 -2.68 15.87
N VAL A 12 -4.23 -3.97 16.18
CA VAL A 12 -3.33 -5.01 15.66
C VAL A 12 -3.37 -5.03 14.13
N VAL A 13 -4.56 -4.99 13.54
CA VAL A 13 -4.71 -4.94 12.07
C VAL A 13 -4.12 -3.66 11.48
N ALA A 14 -4.25 -2.52 12.16
CA ALA A 14 -3.61 -1.27 11.72
C ALA A 14 -2.08 -1.36 11.73
N VAL A 15 -1.48 -1.95 12.76
CA VAL A 15 -0.02 -2.15 12.84
C VAL A 15 0.46 -3.10 11.74
N LEU A 16 -0.21 -4.25 11.58
CA LEU A 16 0.12 -5.19 10.51
C LEU A 16 -0.05 -4.55 9.12
N GLY A 17 -1.13 -3.80 8.94
CA GLY A 17 -1.38 -3.04 7.71
C GLY A 17 -0.31 -2.00 7.44
N ALA A 18 0.16 -1.26 8.45
CA ALA A 18 1.23 -0.28 8.31
C ALA A 18 2.56 -0.94 7.91
N VAL A 19 2.94 -2.06 8.55
CA VAL A 19 4.13 -2.83 8.18
C VAL A 19 4.02 -3.32 6.74
N ALA A 20 2.88 -3.91 6.36
CA ALA A 20 2.64 -4.34 4.99
C ALA A 20 2.72 -3.17 3.99
N HIS A 21 2.19 -2.00 4.34
CA HIS A 21 2.22 -0.82 3.46
C HIS A 21 3.65 -0.31 3.24
N LEU A 22 4.51 -0.41 4.26
CA LEU A 22 5.94 -0.10 4.15
C LEU A 22 6.69 -1.13 3.29
N VAL A 23 6.40 -2.42 3.45
CA VAL A 23 6.93 -3.48 2.58
C VAL A 23 6.55 -3.24 1.13
N VAL A 24 5.29 -2.86 0.87
CA VAL A 24 4.85 -2.44 -0.47
C VAL A 24 5.61 -1.19 -0.93
N GLY A 25 5.82 -0.21 -0.05
CA GLY A 25 6.61 0.99 -0.33
C GLY A 25 8.05 0.70 -0.77
N TRP A 26 8.68 -0.34 -0.23
CA TRP A 26 9.99 -0.82 -0.70
C TRP A 26 9.94 -1.25 -2.16
N PHE A 27 8.89 -1.95 -2.61
CA PHE A 27 8.72 -2.31 -4.02
C PHE A 27 8.49 -1.09 -4.91
N TYR A 28 7.78 -0.05 -4.43
CA TYR A 28 7.67 1.23 -5.14
C TYR A 28 9.03 1.94 -5.30
N LEU A 29 9.92 1.83 -4.30
CA LEU A 29 11.29 2.34 -4.41
C LEU A 29 12.12 1.54 -5.41
N ALA A 30 12.16 0.22 -5.25
CA ALA A 30 12.91 -0.68 -6.14
C ALA A 30 12.38 -0.65 -7.59
N GLY A 31 11.08 -0.43 -7.76
CA GLY A 31 10.42 -0.29 -9.06
C GLY A 31 10.95 0.88 -9.88
N GLY A 32 11.62 1.87 -9.27
CA GLY A 32 12.29 2.94 -10.00
C GLY A 32 13.45 2.50 -10.89
N LEU A 33 13.89 1.24 -10.78
CA LEU A 33 14.84 0.63 -11.72
C LEU A 33 14.20 0.26 -13.07
N VAL A 34 12.86 0.12 -13.11
CA VAL A 34 12.10 -0.38 -14.27
C VAL A 34 11.08 0.65 -14.76
N ILE A 35 10.40 1.31 -13.83
CA ILE A 35 9.30 2.23 -14.09
C ILE A 35 9.86 3.62 -14.44
N PRO A 36 9.49 4.20 -15.60
CA PRO A 36 9.89 5.56 -15.95
C PRO A 36 9.50 6.59 -14.89
N GLY A 37 10.40 7.54 -14.61
CA GLY A 37 10.21 8.51 -13.52
C GLY A 37 8.90 9.30 -13.58
N TYR A 38 8.41 9.63 -14.78
CA TYR A 38 7.15 10.35 -14.95
C TYR A 38 5.91 9.53 -14.54
N VAL A 39 5.98 8.20 -14.50
CA VAL A 39 4.92 7.32 -13.95
C VAL A 39 5.17 7.04 -12.47
N LEU A 40 6.45 6.88 -12.09
CA LEU A 40 6.84 6.58 -10.72
C LEU A 40 6.46 7.69 -9.73
N ILE A 41 6.63 8.96 -10.12
CA ILE A 41 6.30 10.11 -9.26
C ILE A 41 4.80 10.11 -8.89
N PRO A 42 3.85 10.03 -9.85
CA PRO A 42 2.43 9.84 -9.53
C PRO A 42 2.16 8.62 -8.64
N LEU A 43 2.83 7.49 -8.90
CA LEU A 43 2.69 6.29 -8.08
C LEU A 43 3.10 6.53 -6.62
N TRP A 44 4.21 7.22 -6.38
CA TRP A 44 4.65 7.61 -5.03
C TRP A 44 3.63 8.53 -4.35
N VAL A 45 3.07 9.50 -5.08
CA VAL A 45 2.00 10.37 -4.56
C VAL A 45 0.79 9.53 -4.13
N VAL A 46 0.35 8.59 -4.96
CA VAL A 46 -0.78 7.70 -4.61
C VAL A 46 -0.43 6.85 -3.38
N TRP A 47 0.77 6.29 -3.30
CA TRP A 47 1.22 5.51 -2.15
C TRP A 47 1.23 6.33 -0.84
N LEU A 48 1.67 7.60 -0.89
CA LEU A 48 1.63 8.53 0.24
C LEU A 48 0.19 8.90 0.64
N VAL A 49 -0.70 9.11 -0.34
CA VAL A 49 -2.13 9.34 -0.08
C VAL A 49 -2.73 8.12 0.62
N LEU A 50 -2.42 6.91 0.16
CA LEU A 50 -2.86 5.68 0.81
C LEU A 50 -2.30 5.56 2.23
N ALA A 51 -1.05 5.96 2.49
CA ALA A 51 -0.51 6.01 3.84
C ALA A 51 -1.30 6.97 4.75
N ALA A 52 -1.68 8.15 4.24
CA ALA A 52 -2.54 9.07 4.98
C ALA A 52 -3.94 8.49 5.24
N VAL A 53 -4.51 7.74 4.29
CA VAL A 53 -5.77 7.00 4.47
C VAL A 53 -5.62 5.92 5.54
N LEU A 54 -4.52 5.16 5.54
CA LEU A 54 -4.24 4.16 6.57
C LEU A 54 -4.22 4.79 7.96
N VAL A 55 -3.53 5.92 8.13
CA VAL A 55 -3.47 6.64 9.40
C VAL A 55 -4.87 7.08 9.84
N ARG A 56 -5.67 7.66 8.94
CA ARG A 56 -7.06 8.06 9.23
C ARG A 56 -7.92 6.87 9.67
N LEU A 57 -7.81 5.74 8.98
CA LEU A 57 -8.53 4.50 9.31
C LEU A 57 -8.07 3.90 10.64
N ALA A 58 -6.77 3.98 10.93
CA ALA A 58 -6.18 3.50 12.18
C ALA A 58 -6.67 4.34 13.38
N ILE A 59 -6.70 5.66 13.25
CA ILE A 59 -7.27 6.58 14.26
C ILE A 59 -8.75 6.26 14.50
N ALA A 60 -9.50 6.00 13.42
CA ALA A 60 -10.90 5.58 13.50
C ALA A 60 -11.10 4.13 13.99
N ARG A 61 -10.03 3.40 14.33
CA ARG A 61 -10.04 1.99 14.74
C ARG A 61 -10.81 1.09 13.77
N SER A 62 -10.63 1.35 12.48
CA SER A 62 -11.30 0.63 11.40
C SER A 62 -10.53 -0.63 10.98
N TRP A 63 -11.25 -1.72 10.75
CA TRP A 63 -10.72 -2.96 10.17
C TRP A 63 -10.29 -2.80 8.70
N TRP A 64 -10.73 -1.72 8.03
CA TRP A 64 -10.37 -1.41 6.65
C TRP A 64 -8.89 -1.03 6.46
N THR A 65 -8.13 -0.87 7.55
CA THR A 65 -6.67 -0.66 7.48
C THR A 65 -5.95 -1.78 6.71
N ALA A 66 -6.47 -3.01 6.73
CA ALA A 66 -5.93 -4.12 5.94
C ALA A 66 -6.09 -3.95 4.42
N ALA A 67 -7.10 -3.21 3.97
CA ALA A 67 -7.36 -3.02 2.54
C ALA A 67 -6.37 -2.05 1.88
N VAL A 68 -5.77 -1.15 2.66
CA VAL A 68 -4.86 -0.12 2.15
C VAL A 68 -3.58 -0.69 1.53
N PRO A 69 -2.79 -1.55 2.22
CA PRO A 69 -1.60 -2.15 1.60
C PRO A 69 -1.96 -3.07 0.42
N LEU A 70 -3.14 -3.71 0.44
CA LEU A 70 -3.62 -4.50 -0.70
C LEU A 70 -3.89 -3.61 -1.92
N ALA A 71 -4.56 -2.48 -1.73
CA ALA A 71 -4.82 -1.53 -2.81
C ALA A 71 -3.51 -0.99 -3.42
N ALA A 72 -2.52 -0.67 -2.59
CA ALA A 72 -1.19 -0.25 -3.04
C ALA A 72 -0.48 -1.38 -3.83
N ALA A 73 -0.48 -2.61 -3.31
CA ALA A 73 0.14 -3.75 -3.98
C ALA A 73 -0.52 -4.06 -5.33
N ILE A 74 -1.86 -4.07 -5.37
CA ILE A 74 -2.63 -4.30 -6.60
C ILE A 74 -2.31 -3.23 -7.63
N LEU A 75 -2.34 -1.95 -7.25
CA LEU A 75 -2.03 -0.86 -8.16
C LEU A 75 -0.62 -1.01 -8.75
N PHE A 76 0.37 -1.32 -7.91
CA PHE A 76 1.75 -1.52 -8.35
C PHE A 76 1.87 -2.68 -9.36
N VAL A 77 1.28 -3.83 -9.05
CA VAL A 77 1.27 -5.00 -9.95
C VAL A 77 0.58 -4.67 -11.28
N VAL A 78 -0.55 -3.97 -11.24
CA VAL A 78 -1.24 -3.53 -12.47
C VAL A 78 -0.35 -2.64 -13.31
N VAL A 79 0.37 -1.68 -12.72
CA VAL A 79 1.30 -0.84 -13.48
C VAL A 79 2.43 -1.64 -14.09
N LEU A 80 3.02 -2.61 -13.38
CA LEU A 80 4.07 -3.45 -13.93
C LEU A 80 3.57 -4.29 -15.10
N VAL A 81 2.43 -4.98 -14.93
CA VAL A 81 1.85 -5.83 -15.97
C VAL A 81 1.48 -5.00 -17.21
N VAL A 82 0.84 -3.85 -17.03
CA VAL A 82 0.49 -2.97 -18.15
C VAL A 82 1.74 -2.38 -18.79
N GLY A 83 2.72 -1.96 -17.98
CA GLY A 83 3.99 -1.44 -18.46
C GLY A 83 4.74 -2.44 -19.33
N GLU A 84 4.82 -3.69 -18.90
CA GLU A 84 5.43 -4.79 -19.66
C GLU A 84 4.64 -5.11 -20.94
N GLN A 85 3.33 -5.38 -20.81
CA GLN A 85 2.50 -5.89 -21.89
C GLN A 85 2.17 -4.84 -22.96
N VAL A 86 1.99 -3.58 -22.57
CA VAL A 86 1.47 -2.51 -23.43
C VAL A 86 2.57 -1.51 -23.81
N LEU A 87 3.48 -1.21 -22.89
CA LEU A 87 4.49 -0.16 -23.06
C LEU A 87 5.89 -0.72 -23.29
N GLY A 88 6.06 -2.05 -23.25
CA GLY A 88 7.34 -2.73 -23.50
C GLY A 88 8.40 -2.47 -22.44
N TRP A 89 8.01 -2.14 -21.21
CA TRP A 89 8.97 -1.99 -20.11
C TRP A 89 9.59 -3.36 -19.80
N GLN A 90 10.90 -3.38 -19.58
CA GLN A 90 11.65 -4.57 -19.23
C GLN A 90 12.45 -4.27 -17.97
N ALA A 91 12.47 -5.21 -17.03
CA ALA A 91 13.31 -5.14 -15.84
C ALA A 91 14.73 -5.60 -16.16
#